data_AF-K1TV08-F1
#
_entry.id   AF-K1TV08-F1
#
_cell.length_a   1.000
_cell.length_b   1.000
_cell.length_c   1.000
_cell.angle_alpha   90.00
_cell.angle_beta   90.00
_cell.angle_gamma   90.00
#
_symmetry.space_group_name_H-M   'P 1'
#
loop_
_entity.id
_entity.type
_entity.pdbx_description
1 polymer ?
#
loop_
_entity_poly.entity_id
_entity_poly.type
_entity_poly.pdbx_seq_one_letter_code
_entity_poly.pdbx_strand_id
1 'polypeptide(L)'
;MLGLTEVDCKKIFTINRLENKDGRSFFREVFIRRGTTSGVYGVEEPHECYMTYTTERAEKEALKLYKKELRCSHQEAIEAYCRDWDASGIGKALPFAQKVNETGRVLNLRPVHESK
;
A
#
# COMPACT_ATOMS: atom_id res chain seq x y z
N MET A 1 -19.00 -9.97 -23.82
CA MET A 1 -19.25 -9.63 -22.41
C MET A 1 -18.78 -10.79 -21.56
N LEU A 2 -17.96 -10.56 -20.52
CA LEU A 2 -17.63 -11.59 -19.53
C LEU A 2 -18.95 -12.10 -18.93
N GLY A 3 -19.18 -13.41 -18.86
CA GLY A 3 -20.45 -14.03 -18.42
C GLY A 3 -20.80 -13.83 -16.94
N LEU A 4 -20.87 -12.57 -16.52
CA LEU A 4 -21.25 -12.13 -15.18
C LEU A 4 -22.77 -11.95 -15.12
N THR A 5 -23.37 -12.42 -14.04
CA THR A 5 -24.79 -12.18 -13.77
C THR A 5 -24.99 -10.77 -13.20
N GLU A 6 -26.22 -10.24 -13.26
CA GLU A 6 -26.53 -8.95 -12.63
C GLU A 6 -26.20 -8.93 -11.13
N VAL A 7 -26.33 -10.08 -10.46
CA VAL A 7 -25.99 -10.24 -9.04
C VAL A 7 -24.48 -10.10 -8.83
N ASP A 8 -23.67 -10.68 -9.70
CA ASP A 8 -22.21 -10.55 -9.65
C ASP A 8 -21.76 -9.10 -9.88
N CYS A 9 -22.37 -8.42 -10.86
CA CYS A 9 -22.13 -7.00 -11.10
C CYS A 9 -22.49 -6.16 -9.87
N LYS A 10 -23.64 -6.40 -9.24
CA LYS A 10 -24.05 -5.68 -8.01
C LYS A 10 -23.06 -5.91 -6.87
N LYS A 11 -22.54 -7.13 -6.68
CA LYS A 11 -21.49 -7.41 -5.69
C LYS A 11 -20.23 -6.60 -5.96
N ILE A 12 -19.75 -6.59 -7.21
CA ILE A 12 -18.56 -5.83 -7.63
C ILE A 12 -18.76 -4.32 -7.40
N PHE A 13 -19.88 -3.76 -7.85
CA PHE A 13 -20.16 -2.33 -7.69
C PHE A 13 -20.34 -1.93 -6.22
N THR A 14 -20.92 -2.82 -5.40
CA THR A 14 -21.08 -2.56 -3.96
C THR A 14 -19.73 -2.45 -3.29
N ILE A 15 -18.80 -3.39 -3.53
CA ILE A 15 -17.43 -3.33 -2.97
C ILE A 15 -16.74 -2.02 -3.35
N ASN A 16 -16.79 -1.65 -4.63
CA ASN A 16 -16.08 -0.48 -5.12
C ASN A 16 -16.68 0.85 -4.61
N ARG A 17 -17.97 0.86 -4.23
CA ARG A 17 -18.70 2.05 -3.79
C ARG A 17 -18.84 2.17 -2.27
N LEU A 18 -18.57 1.10 -1.52
CA LEU A 18 -18.67 1.12 -0.05
C LEU A 18 -17.41 1.77 0.55
N GLU A 19 -17.56 2.95 1.14
CA GLU A 19 -16.49 3.64 1.89
C GLU A 19 -16.31 3.06 3.30
N ASN A 20 -16.22 1.74 3.43
CA ASN A 20 -16.04 1.07 4.72
C ASN A 20 -14.56 0.92 5.10
N LYS A 21 -13.72 1.91 4.76
CA LYS A 21 -12.25 1.85 4.89
C LYS A 21 -11.73 2.42 6.21
N ASP A 22 -12.62 2.93 7.06
CA ASP A 22 -12.25 3.52 8.35
C ASP A 22 -12.35 2.48 9.46
N GLY A 23 -11.26 2.30 10.23
CA GLY A 23 -11.19 1.34 11.35
C GLY A 23 -11.04 -0.15 10.98
N ARG A 24 -10.94 -0.52 9.69
CA ARG A 24 -10.69 -1.90 9.26
C ARG A 24 -9.21 -2.17 8.95
N SER A 25 -8.78 -3.43 9.13
CA SER A 25 -7.45 -3.91 8.69
C SER A 25 -7.24 -3.66 7.19
N PHE A 26 -6.00 -3.46 6.75
CA PHE A 26 -5.68 -3.20 5.34
C PHE A 26 -5.85 -4.48 4.52
N PHE A 27 -7.05 -4.68 3.96
CA PHE A 27 -7.33 -5.74 2.99
C PHE A 27 -8.05 -5.18 1.77
N ARG A 28 -7.78 -5.77 0.61
CA ARG A 28 -8.52 -5.51 -0.62
C ARG A 28 -9.66 -6.51 -0.75
N GLU A 29 -10.86 -5.99 -0.99
CA GLU A 29 -12.01 -6.82 -1.32
C GLU A 29 -11.98 -7.12 -2.82
N VAL A 30 -11.92 -8.40 -3.16
CA VAL A 30 -11.89 -8.87 -4.55
C VAL A 30 -13.07 -9.79 -4.82
N PHE A 31 -13.66 -9.64 -5.99
CA PHE A 31 -14.65 -10.58 -6.48
C PHE A 31 -13.94 -11.74 -7.19
N ILE A 32 -14.15 -12.96 -6.72
CA ILE A 32 -13.58 -14.17 -7.32
C ILE A 32 -14.73 -15.09 -7.74
N ARG A 33 -14.70 -15.50 -9.01
CA ARG A 33 -15.61 -16.51 -9.57
C ARG A 33 -14.83 -17.75 -9.96
N ARG A 34 -15.16 -18.88 -9.33
CA ARG A 34 -14.59 -20.21 -9.61
C ARG A 34 -15.71 -21.13 -10.11
N GLY A 35 -15.85 -21.24 -11.43
CA GLY A 35 -16.91 -22.04 -12.06
C GLY A 35 -18.31 -21.46 -11.79
N THR A 36 -19.13 -22.22 -11.06
CA THR A 36 -20.48 -21.84 -10.64
C THR A 36 -20.53 -21.05 -9.34
N THR A 37 -19.45 -21.05 -8.55
CA THR A 37 -19.40 -20.35 -7.25
C THR A 37 -18.75 -18.98 -7.43
N SER A 38 -19.43 -17.93 -6.95
CA SER A 38 -18.90 -16.56 -6.93
C SER A 38 -19.07 -15.89 -5.57
N GLY A 39 -18.05 -15.17 -5.12
CA GLY A 39 -18.01 -14.55 -3.79
C GLY A 39 -17.10 -13.33 -3.73
N VAL A 40 -17.30 -12.56 -2.66
CA VAL A 40 -16.45 -11.42 -2.29
C VAL A 40 -15.51 -11.90 -1.19
N TYR A 41 -14.22 -11.70 -1.38
CA TYR A 41 -13.19 -12.13 -0.44
C TYR A 41 -12.35 -10.93 -0.03
N GLY A 42 -12.06 -10.80 1.27
CA GLY A 42 -11.04 -9.90 1.76
C GLY A 42 -9.67 -10.58 1.66
N VAL A 43 -8.74 -9.96 0.94
CA VAL A 43 -7.36 -10.44 0.80
C VAL A 43 -6.44 -9.45 1.47
N GLU A 44 -5.69 -9.92 2.46
CA GLU A 44 -4.59 -9.18 3.07
C GLU A 44 -3.40 -9.21 2.11
N GLU A 45 -2.93 -8.03 1.71
CA GLU A 45 -1.77 -7.89 0.83
C GLU A 45 -0.63 -7.24 1.64
N PRO A 46 0.58 -7.83 1.66
CA PRO A 46 1.71 -7.24 2.36
C PRO A 46 2.02 -5.85 1.81
N HIS A 47 2.47 -4.96 2.70
CA HIS A 47 2.81 -3.59 2.34
C HIS A 47 3.89 -3.53 1.25
N GLU A 48 4.84 -4.47 1.23
CA GLU A 48 5.89 -4.53 0.20
C GLU A 48 5.31 -4.75 -1.21
N CYS A 49 4.29 -5.61 -1.32
CA CYS A 49 3.61 -5.87 -2.59
C CYS A 49 2.87 -4.63 -3.09
N TYR A 50 2.15 -3.94 -2.20
CA TYR A 50 1.44 -2.71 -2.55
C TYR A 50 2.41 -1.61 -3.02
N MET A 51 3.51 -1.41 -2.29
CA MET A 51 4.50 -0.37 -2.60
C MET A 51 5.29 -0.63 -3.87
N THR A 52 5.49 -1.89 -4.26
CA THR A 52 6.14 -2.23 -5.53
C THR A 52 5.34 -1.73 -6.74
N TYR A 53 4.00 -1.72 -6.64
CA TYR A 53 3.11 -1.37 -7.74
C TYR A 53 2.36 -0.05 -7.57
N THR A 54 2.78 0.78 -6.61
CA THR A 54 2.07 2.04 -6.38
C THR A 54 2.07 2.95 -7.61
N THR A 55 0.91 3.50 -7.91
CA THR A 55 0.72 4.55 -8.92
C THR A 55 0.73 5.96 -8.31
N GLU A 56 0.65 6.07 -6.99
CA GLU A 56 0.48 7.35 -6.30
C GLU A 56 1.76 8.18 -6.34
N ARG A 57 1.63 9.46 -6.70
CA ARG A 57 2.78 10.36 -6.85
C ARG A 57 3.51 10.59 -5.53
N ALA A 58 2.77 10.82 -4.45
CA ALA A 58 3.34 11.09 -3.13
C ALA A 58 4.20 9.91 -2.65
N GLU A 59 3.75 8.67 -2.88
CA GLU A 59 4.46 7.45 -2.51
C GLU A 59 5.74 7.27 -3.35
N LYS A 60 5.68 7.55 -4.65
CA LYS A 60 6.86 7.55 -5.53
C LYS A 60 7.90 8.59 -5.13
N GLU A 61 7.47 9.79 -4.75
CA GLU A 61 8.37 10.85 -4.29
C GLU A 61 9.05 10.45 -2.97
N ALA A 62 8.31 9.85 -2.04
CA ALA A 62 8.85 9.33 -0.79
C ALA A 62 9.88 8.20 -1.05
N LEU A 63 9.56 7.20 -1.89
CA LEU A 63 10.50 6.12 -2.23
C LEU A 63 11.78 6.63 -2.90
N LYS A 64 11.69 7.68 -3.74
CA LYS A 64 12.88 8.33 -4.32
C LYS A 64 13.76 8.97 -3.24
N LEU A 65 13.15 9.55 -2.21
CA LEU A 65 13.86 10.13 -1.08
C LEU A 65 14.62 9.06 -0.29
N TYR A 66 13.97 7.93 0.01
CA TYR A 66 14.61 6.77 0.65
C TYR A 66 15.80 6.25 -0.15
N LYS A 67 15.64 6.08 -1.46
CA LYS A 67 16.74 5.65 -2.35
C LYS A 67 17.91 6.63 -2.33
N LYS A 68 17.63 7.94 -2.26
CA LYS A 68 18.64 9.00 -2.26
C LYS A 68 19.41 9.07 -0.93
N GLU A 69 18.68 9.02 0.19
CA GLU A 69 19.26 9.11 1.55
C GLU A 69 20.05 7.86 1.92
N LEU A 70 19.50 6.67 1.67
CA LEU A 70 20.13 5.39 2.03
C LEU A 70 21.14 4.90 0.98
N ARG A 71 21.17 5.51 -0.22
CA ARG A 71 21.99 5.09 -1.36
C ARG A 71 21.92 3.58 -1.65
N CYS A 72 20.73 3.00 -1.47
CA CYS A 72 20.52 1.56 -1.60
C CYS A 72 19.83 1.18 -2.93
N SER A 73 19.70 -0.12 -3.17
CA SER A 73 18.91 -0.63 -4.28
C SER A 73 17.41 -0.31 -4.10
N HIS A 74 16.63 -0.47 -5.18
CA HIS A 74 15.20 -0.18 -5.13
C HIS A 74 14.45 -1.11 -4.15
N GLN A 75 14.86 -2.38 -4.10
CA GLN A 75 14.29 -3.37 -3.18
C GLN A 75 14.57 -2.99 -1.72
N GLU A 76 15.82 -2.69 -1.37
CA GLU A 76 16.20 -2.27 -0.02
C GLU A 76 15.50 -0.98 0.40
N ALA A 77 15.24 -0.06 -0.54
CA ALA A 77 14.50 1.17 -0.26
C ALA A 77 13.04 0.87 0.12
N ILE A 78 12.40 -0.11 -0.53
CA ILE A 78 11.03 -0.54 -0.22
C ILE A 78 10.99 -1.25 1.13
N GLU A 79 11.94 -2.14 1.41
CA GLU A 79 12.02 -2.83 2.72
C GLU A 79 12.26 -1.84 3.86
N ALA A 80 13.17 -0.88 3.68
CA ALA A 80 13.41 0.20 4.62
C ALA A 80 12.16 1.06 4.82
N TYR A 81 11.46 1.40 3.73
CA TYR A 81 10.22 2.15 3.77
C TYR A 81 9.12 1.42 4.54
N CYS A 82 8.90 0.12 4.29
CA CYS A 82 7.89 -0.67 5.00
C CYS A 82 8.21 -0.79 6.48
N ARG A 83 9.49 -1.01 6.83
CA ARG A 83 9.93 -1.04 8.24
C ARG A 83 9.70 0.30 8.95
N ASP A 84 9.97 1.41 8.27
CA ASP A 84 9.76 2.74 8.82
C ASP A 84 8.27 3.10 8.95
N TRP A 85 7.46 2.58 8.02
CA TRP A 85 6.02 2.73 8.05
C TRP A 85 5.41 1.96 9.23
N ASP A 86 5.79 0.70 9.43
CA ASP A 86 5.35 -0.11 10.57
C ASP A 86 5.77 0.53 11.90
N ALA A 87 7.00 1.05 11.99
CA ALA A 87 7.49 1.76 13.17
C ALA A 87 6.75 3.08 13.45
N SER A 88 6.21 3.73 12.41
CA SER A 88 5.46 4.98 12.55
C SER A 88 4.03 4.78 13.08
N GLY A 89 3.51 3.54 13.09
CA GLY A 89 2.16 3.22 13.55
C GLY A 89 1.03 3.83 12.69
N ILE A 90 1.34 4.31 11.49
CA ILE A 90 0.35 4.88 10.57
C ILE A 90 -0.29 3.74 9.78
N GLY A 91 -1.61 3.57 9.83
CA GLY A 91 -2.27 2.44 9.15
C GLY A 91 -2.48 2.58 7.64
N LYS A 92 -2.14 3.73 7.03
CA LYS A 92 -2.37 4.02 5.60
C LYS A 92 -1.07 4.51 4.94
N ALA A 93 -0.80 4.04 3.71
CA ALA A 93 0.43 4.34 2.98
C ALA A 93 0.53 5.83 2.61
N LEU A 94 -0.56 6.42 2.11
CA LEU A 94 -0.58 7.80 1.62
C LEU A 94 -0.27 8.84 2.71
N PRO A 95 -0.88 8.81 3.92
CA PRO A 95 -0.51 9.71 5.01
C PRO A 95 0.94 9.56 5.46
N PHE A 96 1.48 8.34 5.46
CA PHE A 96 2.89 8.12 5.77
C PHE A 96 3.81 8.73 4.71
N ALA A 97 3.52 8.51 3.41
CA ALA A 97 4.26 9.13 2.31
C ALA A 97 4.23 10.66 2.36
N GLN A 98 3.07 11.25 2.64
CA GLN A 98 2.93 12.70 2.82
C GLN A 98 3.81 13.20 3.96
N LYS A 99 3.79 12.53 5.12
CA LYS A 99 4.61 12.88 6.28
C LYS A 99 6.12 12.80 5.99
N VAL A 100 6.55 11.76 5.28
CA VAL A 100 7.95 11.62 4.82
C VAL A 100 8.33 12.77 3.88
N ASN A 101 7.47 13.09 2.92
CA ASN A 101 7.73 14.17 1.96
C ASN A 101 7.77 15.55 2.63
N GLU A 102 6.89 15.80 3.60
CA GLU A 102 6.90 17.04 4.42
C GLU A 102 8.16 17.16 5.27
N THR A 103 8.61 16.06 5.86
CA THR A 103 9.83 16.03 6.68
C THR A 103 11.09 16.13 5.81
N GLY A 104 10.99 15.68 4.55
CA GLY A 104 12.10 15.69 3.59
C GLY A 104 13.27 14.80 3.97
N ARG A 105 13.07 13.86 4.91
CA ARG A 105 14.06 12.91 5.44
C ARG A 105 13.37 11.60 5.84
N VAL A 106 14.13 10.51 5.92
CA VAL A 106 13.68 9.25 6.52
C VAL A 106 13.28 9.49 7.99
N LEU A 107 12.16 8.93 8.47
CA LEU A 107 11.60 9.33 9.76
C LEU A 107 12.29 8.63 10.94
N ASN A 108 12.31 7.29 10.96
CA ASN A 108 12.83 6.52 12.10
C ASN A 108 14.12 5.75 11.78
N LEU A 109 14.53 5.68 10.51
CA LEU A 109 15.81 5.08 10.13
C LEU A 109 16.93 6.11 10.24
N ARG A 110 17.99 5.80 11.01
CA ARG A 110 19.18 6.65 11.03
C ARG A 110 19.87 6.58 9.66
N PRO A 111 20.21 7.72 9.04
CA PRO A 111 21.04 7.69 7.85
C PRO A 111 22.38 7.03 8.20
N VAL A 112 22.89 6.18 7.30
CA VAL A 112 24.15 5.43 7.46
C VAL A 112 25.35 6.36 7.74
N HIS A 113 25.19 7.67 7.54
CA HIS A 113 26.22 8.68 7.74
C HIS A 113 26.42 9.18 9.19
N GLU A 114 25.74 8.60 10.18
CA GLU A 114 25.90 8.94 11.61
C GLU A 114 26.60 7.85 12.44
N SER A 115 27.46 7.05 11.82
CA SER A 115 28.50 6.32 12.56
C SER A 115 29.82 7.06 12.42
N LYS A 116 30.07 7.98 13.36
CA LYS A 116 31.40 8.56 13.63
C LYS A 116 32.04 7.82 14.79
#